data_AF-A0AA88XUE7-F1
#
_entry.id   AF-A0AA88XUE7-F1
#
_cell.length_a   1.000
_cell.length_b   1.000
_cell.length_c   1.000
_cell.angle_alpha   90.00
_cell.angle_beta   90.00
_cell.angle_gamma   90.00
#
_symmetry.space_group_name_H-M   'P 1'
#
loop_
_entity.id
_entity.type
_entity.pdbx_description
1 polymer ?
#
loop_
_entity_poly.entity_id
_entity_poly.type
_entity_poly.pdbx_seq_one_letter_code
_entity_poly.pdbx_strand_id
1 'polypeptide(L)'
;MAFVANRSEIGLIDIGTSVQVPDNPRAKLMFYLKSMCSVLDIDDPNISRLIDYRNYYFLTDAEEAQLLLLCYALSPDELNGKCIFQDEDGEMCGDSVNAFYELSAVQHRVYVTENILIGNQQRHVKKMMFYRMSFIQDYYLVPMIVLKVRLDAILETQRTARPAITYNQPTRSVATPSHSSELTYRPSNYRYYVYKTSV
;
A
#
# COMPACT_ATOMS: atom_id res chain seq x y z
N MET A 1 2.99 -14.39 -29.77
CA MET A 1 2.69 -15.79 -29.40
C MET A 1 1.86 -15.72 -28.13
N ALA A 2 0.55 -15.92 -28.23
CA ALA A 2 -0.37 -15.84 -27.09
C ALA A 2 -0.75 -17.26 -26.66
N PHE A 3 -0.40 -17.65 -25.43
CA PHE A 3 -0.93 -18.84 -24.79
C PHE A 3 -2.21 -18.45 -24.05
N VAL A 4 -3.36 -18.83 -24.60
CA VAL A 4 -4.63 -18.80 -23.88
C VAL A 4 -4.75 -20.16 -23.18
N ALA A 5 -4.39 -20.21 -21.91
CA ALA A 5 -4.68 -21.35 -21.06
C ALA A 5 -6.17 -21.29 -20.67
N ASN A 6 -7.04 -21.88 -21.49
CA ASN A 6 -8.43 -22.12 -21.12
C ASN A 6 -8.44 -23.29 -20.11
N ARG A 7 -8.34 -22.96 -18.82
CA ARG A 7 -8.54 -23.91 -17.73
C ARG A 7 -9.93 -23.68 -17.13
N SER A 8 -10.93 -24.22 -17.82
CA SER A 8 -12.32 -24.22 -17.34
C SER A 8 -12.54 -25.38 -16.38
N GLU A 9 -12.01 -25.28 -15.16
CA GLU A 9 -12.41 -26.17 -14.07
C GLU A 9 -13.51 -25.49 -13.25
N ILE A 10 -14.77 -25.86 -13.55
CA ILE A 10 -15.99 -25.55 -12.80
C ILE A 10 -16.26 -24.05 -12.60
N GLY A 11 -16.91 -23.42 -13.58
CA GLY A 11 -17.64 -22.15 -13.41
C GLY A 11 -16.80 -20.88 -13.17
N LEU A 12 -15.48 -20.99 -13.00
CA LEU A 12 -14.58 -19.87 -12.75
C LEU A 12 -14.11 -19.24 -14.06
N ILE A 13 -14.44 -17.95 -14.28
CA ILE A 13 -13.94 -17.17 -15.42
C ILE A 13 -12.79 -16.30 -14.92
N ASP A 14 -11.56 -16.65 -15.28
CA ASP A 14 -10.40 -15.78 -15.10
C ASP A 14 -10.50 -14.60 -16.07
N ILE A 15 -10.54 -13.39 -15.51
CA ILE A 15 -10.63 -12.12 -16.24
C ILE A 15 -9.37 -11.27 -16.09
N GLY A 16 -8.30 -11.88 -15.57
CA GLY A 16 -6.99 -11.27 -15.40
C GLY A 16 -6.25 -11.07 -16.72
N THR A 17 -5.25 -10.18 -16.68
CA THR A 17 -4.30 -10.00 -17.78
C THR A 17 -2.89 -10.04 -17.23
N SER A 18 -2.01 -10.81 -17.89
CA SER A 18 -0.58 -10.80 -17.55
C SER A 18 0.04 -9.45 -17.90
N VAL A 19 0.76 -8.87 -16.95
CA VAL A 19 1.44 -7.58 -17.11
C VAL A 19 2.83 -7.64 -16.51
N GLN A 20 3.73 -6.85 -17.08
CA GLN A 20 5.07 -6.64 -16.54
C GLN A 20 5.08 -5.34 -15.73
N VAL A 21 5.49 -5.43 -14.47
CA VAL A 21 5.59 -4.29 -13.56
C VAL A 21 7.07 -3.96 -13.35
N PRO A 22 7.49 -2.70 -13.52
CA PRO A 22 8.86 -2.29 -13.27
C PRO A 22 9.32 -2.64 -11.85
N ASP A 23 10.59 -3.02 -11.70
CA ASP A 23 11.20 -3.29 -10.39
C ASP A 23 11.54 -1.97 -9.66
N ASN A 24 10.49 -1.25 -9.27
CA ASN A 24 10.58 -0.01 -8.52
C ASN A 24 9.49 0.02 -7.44
N PRO A 25 9.79 0.45 -6.20
CA PRO A 25 8.80 0.51 -5.12
C PRO A 25 7.55 1.32 -5.48
N ARG A 26 7.69 2.45 -6.19
CA ARG A 26 6.53 3.25 -6.66
C ARG A 26 5.68 2.44 -7.63
N ALA A 27 6.29 1.90 -8.67
CA ALA A 27 5.58 1.14 -9.70
C ALA A 27 4.82 -0.06 -9.09
N LYS A 28 5.48 -0.80 -8.19
CA LYS A 28 4.87 -1.94 -7.49
C LYS A 28 3.67 -1.52 -6.65
N LEU A 29 3.79 -0.45 -5.87
CA LEU A 29 2.69 0.04 -5.04
C LEU A 29 1.54 0.63 -5.86
N MET A 30 1.84 1.34 -6.96
CA MET A 30 0.83 1.82 -7.91
C MET A 30 0.08 0.66 -8.57
N PHE A 31 0.78 -0.44 -8.89
CA PHE A 31 0.15 -1.65 -9.42
C PHE A 31 -0.75 -2.35 -8.39
N TYR A 32 -0.33 -2.38 -7.13
CA TYR A 32 -1.19 -2.84 -6.03
C TYR A 32 -2.48 -2.01 -5.96
N LEU A 33 -2.36 -0.67 -5.92
CA LEU A 33 -3.53 0.22 -5.87
C LEU A 33 -4.45 -0.01 -7.08
N LYS A 34 -3.88 -0.12 -8.28
CA LYS A 34 -4.63 -0.42 -9.51
C LYS A 34 -5.44 -1.71 -9.36
N SER A 35 -4.85 -2.74 -8.78
CA SER A 35 -5.51 -4.03 -8.55
C SER A 35 -6.71 -3.88 -7.61
N MET A 36 -6.55 -3.14 -6.51
CA MET A 36 -7.64 -2.91 -5.55
C MET A 36 -8.75 -2.03 -6.13
N CYS A 37 -8.42 -0.97 -6.89
CA CYS A 37 -9.41 -0.15 -7.60
C CYS A 37 -10.22 -0.99 -8.60
N SER A 38 -9.56 -1.93 -9.27
CA SER A 38 -10.19 -2.86 -10.21
C SER A 38 -11.16 -3.82 -9.51
N VAL A 39 -10.81 -4.32 -8.32
CA VAL A 39 -11.66 -5.17 -7.47
C VAL A 39 -12.90 -4.42 -6.97
N LEU A 40 -12.74 -3.15 -6.59
CA LEU A 40 -13.76 -2.33 -5.92
C LEU A 40 -14.52 -1.35 -6.84
N ASP A 41 -14.34 -1.47 -8.15
CA ASP A 41 -14.89 -0.57 -9.17
C ASP A 41 -14.71 0.93 -8.85
N ILE A 42 -13.52 1.29 -8.35
CA ILE A 42 -13.21 2.67 -8.02
C ILE A 42 -12.76 3.36 -9.31
N ASP A 43 -13.67 4.11 -9.91
CA ASP A 43 -13.40 4.96 -11.08
C ASP A 43 -13.41 6.44 -10.65
N ASP A 44 -12.27 6.89 -10.12
CA ASP A 44 -12.04 8.30 -9.78
C ASP A 44 -10.94 8.87 -10.70
N PRO A 45 -11.24 9.92 -11.49
CA PRO A 45 -10.25 10.59 -12.33
C PRO A 45 -9.01 11.06 -11.56
N ASN A 46 -9.15 11.39 -10.28
CA ASN A 46 -8.04 11.82 -9.43
C ASN A 46 -7.08 10.68 -9.09
N ILE A 47 -7.54 9.42 -9.16
CA ILE A 47 -6.74 8.23 -8.88
C ILE A 47 -5.96 7.77 -10.11
N SER A 48 -6.38 8.18 -11.32
CA SER A 48 -5.78 7.76 -12.59
C SER A 48 -4.24 7.87 -12.64
N ARG A 49 -3.68 8.97 -12.12
CA ARG A 49 -2.24 9.19 -12.03
C ARG A 49 -1.55 8.26 -11.03
N LEU A 50 -2.24 7.89 -9.95
CA LEU A 50 -1.70 7.05 -8.88
C LEU A 50 -1.71 5.55 -9.23
N ILE A 51 -2.44 5.15 -10.27
CA ILE A 51 -2.51 3.76 -10.75
C ILE A 51 -1.71 3.52 -12.05
N ASP A 52 -1.13 4.58 -12.63
CA ASP A 52 -0.30 4.50 -13.82
C ASP A 52 1.14 4.08 -13.51
N TYR A 53 1.30 2.82 -13.10
CA TYR A 53 2.59 2.24 -12.71
C TYR A 53 3.66 2.28 -13.83
N ARG A 54 3.27 2.47 -15.09
CA ARG A 54 4.23 2.59 -16.22
C ARG A 54 4.96 3.92 -16.20
N ASN A 55 4.33 4.94 -15.63
CA ASN A 55 4.79 6.31 -15.55
C ASN A 55 5.17 6.71 -14.11
N TYR A 56 5.57 5.73 -13.29
CA TYR A 56 5.89 5.90 -11.86
C TYR A 56 6.94 6.97 -11.54
N TYR A 57 7.81 7.30 -12.49
CA TYR A 57 8.88 8.28 -12.34
C TYR A 57 8.36 9.73 -12.35
N PHE A 58 7.14 9.96 -12.83
CA PHE A 58 6.50 11.28 -12.78
C PHE A 58 5.80 11.58 -11.45
N LEU A 59 5.73 10.61 -10.53
CA LEU A 59 5.05 10.78 -9.25
C LEU A 59 5.81 11.79 -8.36
N THR A 60 5.13 12.88 -8.02
CA THR A 60 5.64 13.88 -7.06
C THR A 60 5.61 13.33 -5.63
N ASP A 61 6.35 13.97 -4.71
CA ASP A 61 6.36 13.54 -3.30
C ASP A 61 4.97 13.66 -2.64
N ALA A 62 4.17 14.66 -3.03
CA ALA A 62 2.80 14.81 -2.55
C ALA A 62 1.87 13.70 -3.07
N GLU A 63 1.98 13.36 -4.35
CA GLU A 63 1.23 12.24 -4.94
C GLU A 63 1.67 10.89 -4.35
N GLU A 64 2.97 10.72 -4.02
CA GLU A 64 3.43 9.51 -3.33
C GLU A 64 2.87 9.40 -1.91
N ALA A 65 2.78 10.52 -1.18
CA ALA A 65 2.12 10.53 0.13
C ALA A 65 0.62 10.15 0.01
N GLN A 66 -0.05 10.64 -1.04
CA GLN A 66 -1.43 10.27 -1.33
C GLN A 66 -1.57 8.78 -1.70
N LEU A 67 -0.65 8.24 -2.51
CA LEU A 67 -0.60 6.82 -2.85
C LEU A 67 -0.49 5.96 -1.58
N LEU A 68 0.42 6.30 -0.66
CA LEU A 68 0.56 5.58 0.61
C LEU A 68 -0.72 5.64 1.45
N LEU A 69 -1.37 6.80 1.52
CA LEU A 69 -2.61 6.96 2.29
C LEU A 69 -3.74 6.10 1.72
N LEU A 70 -3.90 6.08 0.40
CA LEU A 70 -4.91 5.25 -0.27
C LEU A 70 -4.60 3.76 -0.10
N CYS A 71 -3.34 3.35 -0.27
CA CYS A 71 -2.93 1.97 -0.05
C CYS A 71 -3.13 1.54 1.42
N TYR A 72 -2.92 2.43 2.38
CA TYR A 72 -3.21 2.15 3.79
C TYR A 72 -4.71 1.95 4.04
N ALA A 73 -5.56 2.79 3.45
CA ALA A 73 -7.02 2.66 3.54
C ALA A 73 -7.55 1.38 2.86
N LEU A 74 -6.87 0.95 1.80
CA LEU A 74 -7.16 -0.27 1.05
C LEU A 74 -6.16 -1.39 1.39
N SER A 75 -5.77 -1.50 2.66
CA SER A 75 -4.76 -2.49 3.07
C SER A 75 -5.24 -3.94 2.84
N PRO A 76 -4.32 -4.90 2.67
CA PRO A 76 -4.69 -6.30 2.55
C PRO A 76 -5.53 -6.79 3.73
N ASP A 77 -5.21 -6.35 4.95
CA ASP A 77 -5.95 -6.74 6.16
C ASP A 77 -7.40 -6.26 6.16
N GLU A 78 -7.67 -5.08 5.58
CA GLU A 78 -9.02 -4.54 5.46
C GLU A 78 -9.86 -5.24 4.39
N LEU A 79 -9.21 -5.85 3.39
CA LEU A 79 -9.86 -6.43 2.21
C LEU A 79 -9.91 -7.96 2.24
N ASN A 80 -8.99 -8.58 2.98
CA ASN A 80 -8.84 -10.03 3.05
C ASN A 80 -10.08 -10.67 3.69
N GLY A 81 -10.53 -11.77 3.10
CA GLY A 81 -11.77 -12.43 3.52
C GLY A 81 -13.04 -11.71 3.08
N LYS A 82 -12.95 -10.53 2.44
CA LYS A 82 -14.09 -9.77 1.92
C LYS A 82 -14.15 -9.79 0.40
N CYS A 83 -13.08 -9.33 -0.25
CA CYS A 83 -13.01 -9.25 -1.72
C CYS A 83 -11.67 -9.73 -2.29
N ILE A 84 -10.66 -9.91 -1.44
CA ILE A 84 -9.42 -10.59 -1.80
C ILE A 84 -9.21 -11.78 -0.88
N PHE A 85 -8.57 -12.83 -1.39
CA PHE A 85 -8.38 -14.09 -0.67
C PHE A 85 -6.98 -14.64 -0.93
N GLN A 86 -6.34 -15.13 0.12
CA GLN A 86 -5.08 -15.84 -0.04
C GLN A 86 -5.33 -17.21 -0.68
N ASP A 87 -4.53 -17.53 -1.69
CA ASP A 87 -4.51 -18.83 -2.37
C ASP A 87 -3.36 -19.67 -1.80
N GLU A 88 -3.66 -20.42 -0.73
CA GLU A 88 -2.68 -21.23 0.00
C GLU A 88 -2.20 -22.43 -0.81
N ASP A 89 -3.12 -23.11 -1.49
CA ASP A 89 -2.86 -24.33 -2.27
C ASP A 89 -2.35 -24.04 -3.69
N GLY A 90 -2.43 -22.78 -4.14
CA GLY A 90 -1.94 -22.35 -5.45
C GLY A 90 -2.85 -22.72 -6.61
N GLU A 91 -4.05 -23.27 -6.34
CA GLU A 91 -4.99 -23.71 -7.35
C GLU A 91 -5.61 -22.54 -8.13
N MET A 92 -5.84 -21.42 -7.45
CA MET A 92 -6.53 -20.26 -8.03
C MET A 92 -5.57 -19.36 -8.81
N CYS A 93 -4.35 -19.17 -8.35
CA CYS A 93 -3.40 -18.28 -9.01
C CYS A 93 -2.65 -18.97 -10.17
N GLY A 94 -2.59 -20.30 -10.19
CA GLY A 94 -1.84 -21.05 -11.20
C GLY A 94 -0.37 -20.63 -11.24
N ASP A 95 0.15 -20.18 -12.37
CA ASP A 95 1.54 -19.69 -12.48
C ASP A 95 1.70 -18.21 -12.08
N SER A 96 0.60 -17.49 -11.84
CA SER A 96 0.62 -16.08 -11.49
C SER A 96 0.79 -15.85 -9.99
N VAL A 97 1.15 -14.63 -9.60
CA VAL A 97 1.20 -14.22 -8.18
C VAL A 97 -0.17 -13.76 -7.65
N ASN A 98 -1.07 -13.41 -8.57
CA ASN A 98 -2.47 -13.11 -8.30
C ASN A 98 -3.34 -13.44 -9.52
N ALA A 99 -4.64 -13.64 -9.31
CA ALA A 99 -5.63 -13.91 -10.36
C ALA A 99 -6.96 -13.20 -10.04
N PHE A 100 -7.75 -12.91 -11.07
CA PHE A 100 -9.00 -12.15 -10.93
C PHE A 100 -10.19 -12.95 -11.49
N TYR A 101 -11.30 -12.97 -10.76
CA TYR A 101 -12.49 -13.74 -11.12
C TYR A 101 -13.77 -12.93 -10.98
N GLU A 102 -14.75 -13.20 -11.85
CA GLU A 102 -16.10 -12.65 -11.70
C GLU A 102 -16.79 -13.14 -10.42
N LEU A 103 -17.66 -12.31 -9.83
CA LEU A 103 -18.44 -12.65 -8.63
C LEU A 103 -19.33 -13.87 -8.82
N SER A 104 -20.04 -13.90 -9.94
CA SER A 104 -20.89 -15.02 -10.39
C SER A 104 -20.15 -16.36 -10.42
N ALA A 105 -18.85 -16.32 -10.74
CA ALA A 105 -18.01 -17.49 -10.94
C ALA A 105 -17.62 -18.21 -9.63
N VAL A 106 -17.55 -17.50 -8.50
CA VAL A 106 -16.98 -18.03 -7.24
C VAL A 106 -18.01 -18.23 -6.12
N GLN A 107 -19.30 -17.93 -6.37
CA GLN A 107 -20.37 -18.01 -5.34
C GLN A 107 -20.47 -19.39 -4.65
N HIS A 108 -20.02 -20.47 -5.29
CA HIS A 108 -20.04 -21.81 -4.69
C HIS A 108 -18.82 -22.16 -3.83
N ARG A 109 -17.75 -21.34 -3.85
CA ARG A 109 -16.50 -21.59 -3.11
C ARG A 109 -16.24 -20.59 -1.99
N VAL A 110 -16.72 -19.35 -2.14
CA VAL A 110 -16.50 -18.28 -1.15
C VAL A 110 -17.75 -17.40 -1.04
N TYR A 111 -18.11 -17.03 0.19
CA TYR A 111 -19.20 -16.07 0.42
C TYR A 111 -18.66 -14.64 0.26
N VAL A 112 -18.98 -14.00 -0.86
CA VAL A 112 -18.66 -12.59 -1.13
C VAL A 112 -19.92 -11.80 -1.35
N THR A 113 -20.05 -10.68 -0.63
CA THR A 113 -21.13 -9.73 -0.83
C THR A 113 -20.75 -8.73 -1.92
N GLU A 114 -21.71 -8.33 -2.75
CA GLU A 114 -21.52 -7.29 -3.78
C GLU A 114 -21.14 -5.93 -3.18
N ASN A 115 -21.37 -5.74 -1.88
CA ASN A 115 -21.02 -4.53 -1.15
C ASN A 115 -20.27 -4.89 0.12
N ILE A 116 -19.18 -4.18 0.39
CA ILE A 116 -18.38 -4.33 1.60
C ILE A 116 -18.16 -2.98 2.26
N LEU A 117 -17.98 -2.99 3.58
CA LEU A 117 -17.63 -1.80 4.35
C LEU A 117 -16.10 -1.71 4.50
N ILE A 118 -15.53 -0.60 4.04
CA ILE A 118 -14.12 -0.25 4.22
C ILE A 118 -14.07 1.10 4.94
N GLY A 119 -13.56 1.11 6.18
CA GLY A 119 -13.74 2.24 7.08
C GLY A 119 -15.24 2.56 7.26
N ASN A 120 -15.64 3.80 6.94
CA ASN A 120 -17.04 4.24 7.02
C ASN A 120 -17.71 4.35 5.63
N GLN A 121 -17.12 3.75 4.59
CA GLN A 121 -17.62 3.84 3.23
C GLN A 121 -18.00 2.46 2.70
N GLN A 122 -19.22 2.36 2.17
CA GLN A 122 -19.67 1.19 1.44
C GLN A 122 -19.05 1.21 0.04
N ARG A 123 -18.44 0.10 -0.36
CA ARG A 123 -17.79 -0.08 -1.67
C ARG A 123 -18.38 -1.27 -2.38
N HIS A 124 -18.63 -1.11 -3.67
CA HIS A 124 -19.12 -2.17 -4.53
C HIS A 124 -17.95 -3.07 -4.95
N VAL A 125 -18.11 -4.38 -4.83
CA VAL A 125 -17.13 -5.36 -5.32
C VAL A 125 -17.56 -5.73 -6.73
N LYS A 126 -16.66 -5.61 -7.70
CA LYS A 126 -16.91 -5.98 -9.11
C LYS A 126 -16.29 -7.32 -9.50
N LYS A 127 -15.24 -7.72 -8.81
CA LYS A 127 -14.54 -8.99 -8.99
C LYS A 127 -13.81 -9.37 -7.74
N MET A 128 -13.46 -10.64 -7.62
CA MET A 128 -12.56 -11.11 -6.56
C MET A 128 -11.13 -11.19 -7.07
N MET A 129 -10.20 -11.10 -6.15
CA MET A 129 -8.80 -11.38 -6.40
C MET A 129 -8.31 -12.49 -5.48
N PHE A 130 -7.67 -13.50 -6.05
CA PHE A 130 -6.87 -14.46 -5.31
C PHE A 130 -5.41 -14.04 -5.39
N TYR A 131 -4.65 -14.26 -4.32
CA TYR A 131 -3.25 -13.86 -4.27
C TYR A 131 -2.38 -14.87 -3.53
N ARG A 132 -1.13 -14.97 -3.97
CA ARG A 132 -0.05 -15.60 -3.21
C ARG A 132 0.56 -14.58 -2.25
N MET A 133 1.07 -15.03 -1.10
CA MET A 133 1.68 -14.13 -0.11
C MET A 133 2.83 -13.28 -0.71
N SER A 134 3.55 -13.80 -1.72
CA SER A 134 4.55 -13.06 -2.46
C SER A 134 4.00 -11.79 -3.12
N PHE A 135 2.75 -11.80 -3.61
CA PHE A 135 2.11 -10.59 -4.15
C PHE A 135 2.00 -9.50 -3.08
N ILE A 136 1.51 -9.84 -1.88
CA ILE A 136 1.36 -8.86 -0.79
C ILE A 136 2.73 -8.38 -0.32
N GLN A 137 3.71 -9.27 -0.22
CA GLN A 137 5.05 -8.92 0.18
C GLN A 137 5.72 -7.95 -0.80
N ASP A 138 5.71 -8.30 -2.09
CA ASP A 138 6.46 -7.59 -3.13
C ASP A 138 5.76 -6.31 -3.61
N TYR A 139 4.43 -6.30 -3.64
CA TYR A 139 3.65 -5.20 -4.21
C TYR A 139 3.02 -4.27 -3.16
N TYR A 140 2.90 -4.69 -1.91
CA TYR A 140 2.35 -3.87 -0.83
C TYR A 140 3.36 -3.64 0.31
N LEU A 141 3.74 -4.67 1.06
CA LEU A 141 4.50 -4.50 2.31
C LEU A 141 5.86 -3.85 2.11
N VAL A 142 6.69 -4.42 1.22
CA VAL A 142 8.04 -3.88 0.96
C VAL A 142 7.96 -2.46 0.38
N PRO A 143 7.16 -2.19 -0.67
CA PRO A 143 6.99 -0.83 -1.17
C PRO A 143 6.49 0.19 -0.15
N MET A 144 5.49 -0.17 0.67
CA MET A 144 4.95 0.71 1.72
C MET A 144 6.05 1.14 2.70
N ILE A 145 6.90 0.21 3.14
CA ILE A 145 8.01 0.48 4.05
C ILE A 145 9.03 1.41 3.39
N VAL A 146 9.49 1.06 2.18
CA VAL A 146 10.54 1.82 1.49
C VAL A 146 10.11 3.25 1.20
N LEU A 147 8.90 3.44 0.68
CA LEU A 147 8.40 4.77 0.33
C LEU A 147 8.10 5.62 1.57
N LYS A 148 7.60 5.00 2.66
CA LYS A 148 7.42 5.70 3.93
C LYS A 148 8.75 6.25 4.48
N VAL A 149 9.78 5.40 4.54
CA VAL A 149 11.12 5.81 5.00
C VAL A 149 11.66 6.95 4.14
N ARG A 150 11.47 6.87 2.81
CA ARG A 150 11.88 7.92 1.88
C ARG A 150 11.18 9.25 2.16
N LEU A 151 9.86 9.26 2.36
CA LEU A 151 9.09 10.47 2.66
C LEU A 151 9.46 11.07 4.01
N ASP A 152 9.65 10.24 5.04
CA ASP A 152 10.07 10.70 6.37
C ASP A 152 11.42 11.44 6.27
N ALA A 153 12.37 10.92 5.50
CA ALA A 153 13.67 11.58 5.28
C ALA A 153 13.54 12.94 4.55
N ILE A 154 12.61 13.05 3.60
CA ILE A 154 12.34 14.31 2.88
C ILE A 154 11.74 15.35 3.84
N LEU A 155 10.78 14.93 4.67
CA LEU A 155 10.14 15.82 5.65
C LEU A 155 11.14 16.32 6.70
N GLU A 156 12.03 15.48 7.19
CA GLU A 156 13.08 15.88 8.13
C GLU A 156 14.09 16.85 7.49
N THR A 157 14.45 16.63 6.23
CA THR A 157 15.31 17.57 5.48
C THR A 157 14.64 18.93 5.34
N GLN A 158 13.34 18.98 5.05
CA GLN A 158 12.59 20.24 4.96
C GLN A 158 12.45 20.95 6.31
N ARG A 159 12.30 20.20 7.41
CA ARG A 159 12.24 20.74 8.77
C ARG A 159 13.55 21.39 9.18
N THR A 160 14.67 20.72 8.91
CA THR A 160 16.02 21.21 9.25
C THR A 160 16.49 22.35 8.35
N ALA A 161 16.01 22.43 7.11
CA ALA A 161 16.33 23.51 6.17
C ALA A 161 15.56 24.82 6.42
N ARG A 162 14.56 24.85 7.32
CA ARG A 162 13.90 26.10 7.71
C ARG A 162 14.87 26.91 8.59
N PRO A 163 15.30 28.13 8.18
CA PRO A 163 16.17 28.94 9.02
C PRO A 163 15.45 29.22 10.35
N ALA A 164 16.14 29.00 11.46
CA ALA A 164 15.68 29.49 12.75
C ALA A 164 15.42 30.98 12.61
N ILE A 165 14.22 31.44 12.96
CA ILE A 165 13.95 32.87 13.10
C ILE A 165 14.81 33.32 14.28
N THR A 166 16.01 33.84 14.00
CA THR A 166 16.85 34.49 14.99
C THR A 166 16.14 35.76 15.41
N TYR A 167 15.40 35.70 16.52
CA TYR A 167 15.00 36.91 17.22
C TYR A 167 16.27 37.57 17.76
N ASN A 168 16.64 38.72 17.21
CA ASN A 168 17.63 39.61 17.83
C ASN A 168 17.04 40.11 19.15
N GLN A 169 17.31 39.41 20.26
CA GLN A 169 17.05 39.94 21.59
C GLN A 169 18.13 40.98 21.93
N PRO A 170 17.76 42.22 22.29
CA PRO A 170 18.73 43.19 22.78
C PRO A 170 19.36 42.67 24.07
N THR A 171 20.68 42.59 24.09
CA THR A 171 21.52 42.11 25.19
C THR A 171 21.24 42.90 26.45
N ARG A 172 20.55 42.30 27.41
CA ARG A 172 20.50 42.79 28.80
C ARG A 172 21.45 41.93 29.62
N SER A 173 22.63 42.46 29.89
CA SER A 173 23.64 41.86 30.76
C SER A 173 23.10 41.69 32.16
N VAL A 174 22.84 40.45 32.58
CA VAL A 174 22.59 40.09 33.97
C VAL A 174 23.43 38.86 34.31
N ALA A 175 24.14 38.98 35.43
CA ALA A 175 25.17 38.09 35.93
C ALA A 175 24.69 36.65 36.19
N THR A 176 25.63 35.72 36.02
CA THR A 176 25.54 34.28 36.28
C THR A 176 25.18 33.99 37.74
N PRO A 177 24.28 33.01 37.97
CA PRO A 177 24.57 32.00 38.98
C PRO A 177 24.53 30.59 38.37
N SER A 178 25.55 29.83 38.74
CA SER A 178 25.70 28.40 38.51
C SER A 178 24.59 27.59 39.18
N HIS A 179 23.81 26.86 38.39
CA HIS A 179 23.20 25.61 38.85
C HIS A 179 23.04 24.65 37.67
N SER A 180 23.78 23.55 37.72
CA SER A 180 23.69 22.42 36.82
C SER A 180 22.34 21.72 36.95
N SER A 181 21.65 21.55 35.83
CA SER A 181 20.60 20.55 35.67
C SER A 181 20.61 20.09 34.20
N GLU A 182 21.32 18.99 33.94
CA GLU A 182 21.24 18.27 32.68
C GLU A 182 19.85 17.63 32.57
N LEU A 183 19.00 18.19 31.72
CA LEU A 183 17.85 17.47 31.17
C LEU A 183 18.34 16.62 30.01
N THR A 184 18.65 15.35 30.28
CA THR A 184 18.98 14.37 29.26
C THR A 184 17.75 14.12 28.39
N TYR A 185 17.76 14.65 27.17
CA TYR A 185 16.82 14.33 26.11
C TYR A 185 16.89 12.82 25.82
N ARG A 186 15.85 12.08 26.19
CA ARG A 186 15.64 10.68 25.79
C ARG A 186 14.84 10.65 24.50
N PRO A 187 15.36 10.12 23.37
CA PRO A 187 14.52 9.80 22.23
C PRO A 187 13.61 8.62 22.61
N SER A 188 12.31 8.77 22.34
CA SER A 188 11.32 7.71 22.46
C SER A 188 11.63 6.59 21.47
N ASN A 189 11.97 5.41 21.99
CA ASN A 189 12.16 4.19 21.20
C ASN A 189 10.84 3.77 20.55
N TYR A 190 10.73 3.91 19.23
CA TYR A 190 9.74 3.17 18.45
C TYR A 190 10.10 1.68 18.50
N ARG A 191 9.20 0.86 19.05
CA ARG A 191 9.30 -0.60 19.06
C ARG A 191 8.98 -1.13 17.66
N TYR A 192 9.94 -1.78 17.03
CA TYR A 192 9.69 -2.67 15.89
C TYR A 192 9.08 -3.97 16.42
N TYR A 193 7.89 -4.34 15.92
CA TYR A 193 7.34 -5.68 16.13
C TYR A 193 8.01 -6.63 15.14
N VAL A 194 8.84 -7.53 15.65
CA VAL A 194 9.32 -8.71 14.93
C VAL A 194 8.28 -9.80 15.14
N TYR A 195 7.50 -10.12 14.11
CA TYR A 195 6.67 -11.33 14.13
C TYR A 195 7.61 -12.53 14.04
N LYS A 196 7.75 -13.26 15.16
CA LYS A 196 8.30 -14.61 15.14
C LYS A 196 7.24 -15.53 14.55
N THR A 197 7.51 -16.07 13.36
CA THR A 197 6.89 -17.30 12.88
C THR A 197 7.40 -18.45 13.73
N SER A 198 6.52 -19.06 14.52
CA SER A 198 6.77 -20.38 15.10
C SER A 198 6.34 -21.43 14.07
N VAL A 199 7.28 -22.33 13.77
CA VAL A 199 7.11 -23.59 13.02
C VAL A 199 6.18 -24.53 13.78
#